data_AF-A0A969ZUJ2-F1
#
_entry.id   AF-A0A969ZUJ2-F1
#
_cell.length_a   1.000
_cell.length_b   1.000
_cell.length_c   1.000
_cell.angle_alpha   90.00
_cell.angle_beta   90.00
_cell.angle_gamma   90.00
#
_symmetry.space_group_name_H-M   'P 1'
#
loop_
_entity.id
_entity.type
_entity.pdbx_description
1 polymer ?
#
loop_
_entity_poly.entity_id
_entity_poly.type
_entity_poly.pdbx_seq_one_letter_code
_entity_poly.pdbx_strand_id
1 'polypeptide(L)' 'MPLNLQAKLLKTIQDKAIRRIGGTKQISVDFRLITASNRDLAALVDEGKFREDLFYRLNVVN' A
#
# COMPACT_ATOMS: atom_id res chain seq x y z
N MET A 1 -5.77 -8.99 0.01
CA MET A 1 -5.51 -8.03 -1.08
C MET A 1 -4.51 -8.64 -2.06
N PRO A 2 -4.78 -8.68 -3.37
CA PRO A 2 -3.83 -9.19 -4.37
C PRO A 2 -2.48 -8.45 -4.35
N LEU A 3 -1.35 -9.17 -4.52
CA LEU A 3 0.01 -8.59 -4.44
C LEU A 3 0.25 -7.40 -5.40
N ASN A 4 -0.33 -7.46 -6.59
CA ASN A 4 -0.23 -6.37 -7.57
C ASN A 4 -0.89 -5.07 -7.08
N LEU A 5 -1.96 -5.15 -6.29
CA LEU A 5 -2.60 -3.99 -5.69
C LEU A 5 -1.76 -3.43 -4.53
N GLN A 6 -1.09 -4.31 -3.77
CA GLN A 6 -0.15 -3.90 -2.71
C GLN A 6 0.99 -3.05 -3.29
N ALA A 7 1.56 -3.49 -4.41
CA ALA A 7 2.61 -2.74 -5.12
C ALA A 7 2.12 -1.36 -5.58
N LYS A 8 0.89 -1.27 -6.11
CA LYS A 8 0.30 0.01 -6.51
C LYS A 8 0.05 0.94 -5.32
N LEU A 9 -0.43 0.40 -4.20
CA LEU A 9 -0.66 1.19 -2.99
C LEU A 9 0.66 1.74 -2.43
N LEU A 10 1.71 0.90 -2.36
CA LEU A 10 3.04 1.33 -1.96
C LEU A 10 3.56 2.48 -2.83
N LYS A 11 3.43 2.34 -4.16
CA LYS A 11 3.79 3.39 -5.13
C LYS A 11 3.06 4.70 -4.85
N THR A 12 1.74 4.64 -4.59
CA THR A 12 0.94 5.82 -4.25
C THR A 12 1.39 6.50 -2.96
N ILE A 13 1.73 5.72 -1.93
CA ILE A 13 2.21 6.25 -0.64
C ILE A 13 3.58 6.93 -0.79
N GLN A 14 4.46 6.34 -1.60
CA GLN A 14 5.81 6.88 -1.85
C GLN A 14 5.77 8.13 -2.73
N ASP A 15 5.06 8.06 -3.86
CA ASP A 15 5.07 9.11 -4.88
C ASP A 15 4.05 10.23 -4.60
N LYS A 16 3.16 10.05 -3.60
CA LYS A 16 2.02 10.93 -3.31
C LYS A 16 1.19 11.25 -4.56
N ALA A 17 1.00 10.25 -5.39
CA ALA A 17 0.36 10.43 -6.69
C ALA A 17 -0.28 9.14 -7.18
N ILE A 18 -1.32 9.29 -8.00
CA ILE A 18 -2.06 8.18 -8.58
C ILE A 18 -2.15 8.30 -10.09
N ARG A 19 -2.48 7.18 -10.74
CA ARG A 19 -2.86 7.14 -12.14
C ARG A 19 -4.23 6.49 -12.26
N ARG A 20 -5.14 7.10 -13.03
CA ARG A 20 -6.45 6.50 -13.32
C ARG A 20 -6.29 5.19 -14.08
N ILE A 21 -7.25 4.29 -13.95
CA ILE A 21 -7.28 3.06 -14.76
C ILE A 21 -7.39 3.46 -16.23
N GLY A 22 -6.50 2.93 -17.07
CA GLY A 22 -6.40 3.30 -18.48
C GLY A 22 -5.79 4.68 -18.77
N GLY A 23 -5.53 5.50 -17.74
CA GLY A 23 -4.86 6.78 -17.89
C GLY A 23 -3.34 6.63 -17.93
N THR A 24 -2.65 7.57 -18.58
CA THR A 24 -1.18 7.66 -18.59
C THR A 24 -0.64 8.76 -17.69
N LYS A 25 -1.46 9.78 -17.39
CA LYS A 25 -1.07 10.94 -16.58
C LYS A 25 -1.09 10.63 -15.09
N GLN A 26 -0.04 11.06 -14.40
CA GLN A 26 0.08 11.04 -12.96
C GLN A 26 -0.64 12.25 -12.34
N ILE A 27 -1.32 12.04 -11.22
CA ILE A 27 -2.12 13.05 -10.52
C ILE A 27 -1.61 13.11 -9.08
N SER A 28 -1.06 14.25 -8.67
CA SER A 28 -0.63 14.47 -7.29
C SER A 28 -1.83 14.44 -6.35
N VAL A 29 -1.68 13.80 -5.20
CA VAL A 29 -2.71 13.70 -4.17
C VAL A 29 -2.11 13.99 -2.81
N ASP A 30 -2.84 14.76 -2.00
CA ASP A 30 -2.55 14.93 -0.59
C ASP A 30 -3.65 14.24 0.21
N PHE A 31 -3.28 13.25 1.01
CA PHE A 31 -4.24 12.39 1.70
C PHE A 31 -3.65 11.84 2.99
N ARG A 32 -4.54 11.55 3.94
CA ARG A 32 -4.24 10.77 5.15
C ARG A 32 -4.69 9.33 4.93
N LEU A 33 -3.78 8.38 5.09
CA LEU A 33 -4.09 6.96 5.03
C LEU A 33 -4.45 6.44 6.43
N ILE A 34 -5.59 5.78 6.54
CA ILE A 34 -6.02 5.05 7.75
C ILE A 34 -6.26 3.61 7.32
N THR A 35 -5.64 2.66 8.02
CA THR A 35 -5.74 1.23 7.69
C THR A 35 -6.19 0.43 8.90
N ALA A 36 -7.02 -0.57 8.66
CA ALA A 36 -7.40 -1.58 9.65
C ALA A 36 -7.43 -2.95 8.96
N SER A 37 -6.98 -3.99 9.67
CA SER A 37 -7.01 -5.37 9.19
C SER A 37 -7.53 -6.26 10.31
N ASN A 38 -8.43 -7.18 9.98
CA ASN A 38 -8.89 -8.23 10.89
C ASN A 38 -8.01 -9.49 10.84
N ARG A 39 -6.91 -9.45 10.08
CA ARG A 39 -5.93 -10.52 9.93
C ARG A 39 -4.58 -10.03 10.43
N ASP A 40 -3.79 -10.93 11.00
CA ASP A 40 -2.41 -10.66 11.38
C ASP A 40 -1.56 -10.40 10.12
N LEU A 41 -1.10 -9.16 9.97
CA LEU A 41 -0.31 -8.77 8.81
C LEU A 41 1.13 -9.30 8.89
N ALA A 42 1.69 -9.50 10.08
CA ALA A 42 3.04 -10.02 10.24
C ALA A 42 3.10 -11.48 9.77
N ALA A 43 2.15 -12.32 10.21
CA ALA A 43 2.03 -13.69 9.71
C ALA A 43 1.82 -13.75 8.19
N LEU A 44 1.05 -12.81 7.61
CA LEU A 44 0.84 -12.76 6.16
C LEU A 44 2.10 -12.33 5.38
N VAL A 45 3.01 -11.58 6.00
CA VAL A 45 4.34 -11.28 5.43
C VAL A 45 5.17 -12.54 5.38
N ASP A 46 5.22 -13.31 6.47
CA ASP A 46 5.95 -14.58 6.53
C ASP A 46 5.42 -15.60 5.51
N GLU A 47 4.10 -15.62 5.28
CA GLU A 47 3.45 -16.45 4.25
C GLU A 47 3.65 -15.94 2.81
N GLY A 48 4.33 -14.81 2.60
CA GLY A 48 4.52 -14.17 1.29
C GLY A 48 3.24 -13.63 0.66
N LYS A 49 2.14 -13.53 1.42
CA LYS A 49 0.84 -13.03 0.97
C LYS A 49 0.70 -11.52 1.17
N PHE A 50 1.57 -10.93 1.96
CA PHE A 50 1.66 -9.50 2.18
C PHE A 50 3.10 -9.02 2.00
N ARG A 51 3.31 -7.85 1.39
CA ARG A 51 4.65 -7.34 1.19
C ARG A 51 5.19 -6.70 2.47
N GLU A 52 6.41 -7.09 2.81
CA GLU A 52 7.16 -6.56 3.95
C GLU A 52 7.34 -5.03 3.87
N ASP A 53 7.68 -4.50 2.70
CA ASP A 53 7.89 -3.07 2.48
C ASP A 53 6.62 -2.23 2.72
N LEU A 54 5.46 -2.72 2.30
CA LEU A 54 4.18 -2.10 2.58
C LEU A 54 3.84 -2.21 4.06
N PHE A 55 4.12 -3.34 4.71
CA PHE A 55 3.88 -3.53 6.14
C PHE A 55 4.63 -2.48 6.97
N TYR A 56 5.94 -2.33 6.74
CA TYR A 56 6.73 -1.32 7.45
C TYR A 56 6.27 0.10 7.19
N ARG A 57 5.74 0.42 6.00
CA ARG A 57 5.24 1.77 5.70
C ARG A 57 3.91 2.08 6.40
N LEU A 58 3.09 1.07 6.66
CA LEU A 58 1.83 1.20 7.38
C LEU A 58 2.05 1.19 8.90
N ASN A 59 3.01 0.40 9.39
CA ASN A 59 3.31 0.20 10.80
C ASN A 59 4.29 1.26 11.38
N VAL A 60 4.15 2.53 11.00
CA VAL A 60 5.05 3.62 11.43
C VAL A 60 4.57 4.31 12.71
N VAL A 61 3.34 4.07 13.14
CA VAL A 61 2.77 4.72 14.33
C VAL A 61 2.77 3.73 15.49
N ASN A 62 3.84 3.76 16.29
CA ASN A 62 3.85 3.34 17.69
C ASN A 62 3.91 4.59 18.56
#